data_AF-A0A7G6YMC0-F1
#
_entry.id   AF-A0A7G6YMC0-F1
#
_cell.length_a   1.000
_cell.length_b   1.000
_cell.length_c   1.000
_cell.angle_alpha   90.00
_cell.angle_beta   90.00
_cell.angle_gamma   90.00
#
_symmetry.space_group_name_H-M   'P 1'
#
loop_
_entity.id
_entity.type
_entity.pdbx_description
1 polymer ?
#
loop_
_entity_poly.entity_id
_entity_poly.type
_entity_poly.pdbx_seq_one_letter_code
_entity_poly.pdbx_strand_id
1 'polypeptide(L)' 'MLVDLLLGGLCAIMFLPLTTGYCAYSYGRSFWLWFALGCFLPIVSFFVLFALIARRQLNPGQQLVDEAKQILAQAAVKKG' A
#
# COMPACT_ATOMS: atom_id res chain seq x y z
N MET A 1 23.02 20.54 -3.10
CA MET A 1 21.73 20.51 -2.39
C MET A 1 20.75 19.50 -2.97
N LEU A 2 20.38 19.57 -4.27
CA LEU A 2 19.45 18.59 -4.87
C LEU A 2 20.02 17.16 -4.86
N VAL A 3 21.30 17.00 -5.23
CA VAL A 3 21.98 15.70 -5.23
C VAL A 3 22.02 15.11 -3.81
N ASP A 4 22.32 15.92 -2.80
CA ASP A 4 22.35 15.52 -1.40
C ASP A 4 20.96 15.06 -0.91
N LEU A 5 19.90 15.77 -1.33
CA LEU A 5 18.52 15.41 -1.01
C LEU A 5 18.12 14.09 -1.66
N LEU A 6 18.46 13.88 -2.94
CA LEU A 6 18.19 12.63 -3.65
C LEU A 6 18.95 11.45 -3.04
N LEU A 7 20.22 11.66 -2.69
CA LEU A 7 21.04 10.63 -2.07
C LEU A 7 20.52 10.30 -0.66
N GLY A 8 20.20 11.31 0.15
CA GLY A 8 19.60 11.11 1.47
C GLY A 8 18.27 10.38 1.41
N GLY A 9 17.40 10.76 0.47
CA GLY A 9 16.12 10.08 0.22
C GLY A 9 16.30 8.62 -0.20
N LEU A 10 17.23 8.35 -1.12
CA LEU A 10 17.54 6.98 -1.56
C LEU A 10 18.08 6.14 -0.39
N CYS A 11 18.99 6.68 0.41
CA CYS A 11 19.52 6.01 1.60
C CYS A 11 18.41 5.68 2.60
N ALA A 12 17.50 6.63 2.86
CA ALA A 12 16.38 6.42 3.78
C ALA A 12 15.44 5.30 3.29
N ILE A 13 15.12 5.27 2.00
CA ILE A 13 14.27 4.23 1.39
C ILE A 13 14.97 2.87 1.42
N MET A 14 16.27 2.83 1.12
CA MET A 14 17.04 1.59 1.03
C MET A 14 17.45 1.02 2.39
N PHE A 15 17.39 1.81 3.47
CA PHE A 15 17.76 1.36 4.81
C PHE A 15 16.97 0.11 5.27
N LEU A 16 15.66 0.11 5.06
CA LEU A 16 14.77 -1.01 5.42
C LEU A 16 15.06 -2.30 4.64
N PRO A 17 15.12 -2.31 3.30
CA PRO A 17 15.44 -3.53 2.54
C PRO A 17 16.88 -3.99 2.79
N LEU A 18 17.84 -3.07 2.97
CA LEU A 18 19.23 -3.44 3.28
C LEU A 18 19.36 -4.14 4.63
N THR A 19 18.76 -3.58 5.68
CA THR A 19 18.77 -4.20 7.02
C THR A 19 18.02 -5.54 7.02
N THR A 20 16.90 -5.63 6.31
CA THR A 20 16.16 -6.89 6.15
C THR A 20 17.00 -7.97 5.46
N GLY A 21 17.66 -7.61 4.36
CA GLY A 21 18.56 -8.52 3.64
C GLY A 21 19.75 -8.95 4.51
N TYR A 22 20.34 -8.02 5.25
CA TYR A 22 21.47 -8.30 6.15
C TYR A 22 21.05 -9.26 7.27
N CYS A 23 19.92 -9.02 7.92
CA CYS A 23 19.38 -9.93 8.93
C CYS A 23 19.14 -11.32 8.33
N ALA A 24 18.51 -11.41 7.16
CA ALA A 24 18.30 -12.72 6.52
C ALA A 24 19.62 -13.45 6.25
N TYR A 25 20.64 -12.72 5.78
CA TYR A 25 21.98 -13.26 5.57
C TYR A 25 22.63 -13.77 6.86
N SER A 26 22.49 -13.03 7.97
CA SER A 26 23.03 -13.46 9.28
C SER A 26 22.36 -14.73 9.81
N TYR A 27 21.14 -15.04 9.36
CA TYR A 27 20.43 -16.29 9.68
C TYR A 27 20.61 -17.38 8.61
N GLY A 28 21.58 -17.25 7.70
CA GLY A 28 21.90 -18.27 6.68
C GLY A 28 20.92 -18.33 5.51
N ARG A 29 20.09 -17.31 5.31
CA ARG A 29 19.20 -17.17 4.14
C ARG A 29 19.85 -16.29 3.07
N SER A 30 19.33 -16.33 1.85
CA SER A 30 19.87 -15.55 0.73
C SER A 30 19.56 -14.05 0.89
N PHE A 31 20.60 -13.23 1.03
CA PHE A 31 20.49 -11.77 1.11
C PHE A 31 19.59 -11.20 -0.01
N TRP A 32 19.88 -11.57 -1.26
CA TRP A 32 19.24 -11.02 -2.45
C TRP A 32 17.74 -11.27 -2.52
N LEU A 33 17.28 -12.44 -2.07
CA LEU A 33 15.85 -12.77 -2.06
C LEU A 33 15.10 -11.84 -1.11
N TRP A 34 15.63 -11.67 0.10
CA TRP A 34 15.01 -10.86 1.14
C TRP A 34 15.14 -9.36 0.88
N PHE A 35 16.27 -8.92 0.30
CA PHE A 35 16.44 -7.56 -0.18
C PHE A 35 15.44 -7.22 -1.29
N ALA A 36 15.33 -8.06 -2.32
CA ALA A 36 14.37 -7.88 -3.40
C ALA A 36 12.94 -7.87 -2.85
N LEU A 37 12.61 -8.78 -1.93
CA LEU A 37 11.31 -8.80 -1.27
C LEU A 37 11.03 -7.46 -0.57
N GLY A 38 11.96 -6.92 0.21
CA GLY A 38 11.83 -5.61 0.85
C GLY A 38 11.61 -4.45 -0.13
N CYS A 39 12.24 -4.51 -1.30
CA CYS A 39 12.07 -3.49 -2.35
C CYS A 39 10.73 -3.63 -3.11
N PHE A 40 10.30 -4.85 -3.42
CA PHE A 40 9.11 -5.11 -4.25
C PHE A 40 7.80 -5.10 -3.45
N LEU A 41 7.81 -5.49 -2.18
CA LEU A 41 6.61 -5.53 -1.34
C LEU A 41 5.81 -4.21 -1.31
N PRO A 42 6.42 -3.02 -1.12
CA PRO A 42 5.68 -1.76 -1.16
C PRO A 42 5.09 -1.47 -2.54
N ILE A 43 5.79 -1.82 -3.61
CA ILE A 43 5.32 -1.66 -5.00
C ILE A 43 4.08 -2.52 -5.23
N VAL A 44 4.16 -3.81 -4.88
CA VAL A 44 3.03 -4.76 -5.01
C VAL A 44 1.85 -4.31 -4.15
N SER A 45 2.10 -3.87 -2.92
CA SER A 45 1.06 -3.34 -2.01
C SER A 45 0.31 -2.16 -2.63
N PHE A 46 1.04 -1.24 -3.26
CA PHE A 46 0.43 -0.12 -3.97
C PHE A 46 -0.44 -0.59 -5.14
N PHE A 47 0.03 -1.53 -5.96
CA PHE A 47 -0.78 -2.08 -7.06
C PHE A 47 -2.05 -2.78 -6.59
N VAL A 48 -1.97 -3.53 -5.49
CA VAL A 48 -3.15 -4.18 -4.89
C VAL A 48 -4.16 -3.12 -4.44
N LEU A 49 -3.71 -2.08 -3.75
CA LEU A 49 -4.57 -1.00 -3.30
C LEU A 49 -5.20 -0.25 -4.50
N PHE A 50 -4.39 0.03 -5.52
CA PHE A 50 -4.85 0.66 -6.75
C PHE A 50 -5.91 -0.19 -7.45
N ALA A 51 -5.69 -1.50 -7.58
CA ALA A 51 -6.65 -2.42 -8.15
C ALA A 51 -7.95 -2.47 -7.35
N LEU A 52 -7.89 -2.40 -6.02
CA LEU A 52 -9.06 -2.36 -5.15
C LEU A 52 -9.87 -1.07 -5.37
N ILE A 53 -9.19 0.07 -5.45
CA ILE A 53 -9.82 1.37 -5.74
C ILE A 53 -10.44 1.37 -7.14
N ALA A 54 -9.72 0.87 -8.14
CA ALA A 54 -10.21 0.74 -9.50
C ALA A 54 -11.46 -0.15 -9.55
N ARG A 55 -11.47 -1.30 -8.86
CA ARG A 55 -12.66 -2.15 -8.75
C ARG A 55 -13.83 -1.43 -8.09
N ARG A 56 -13.59 -0.63 -7.04
CA ARG A 56 -14.64 0.17 -6.40
C ARG A 56 -15.25 1.20 -7.35
N GLN A 57 -14.41 1.91 -8.10
CA GLN A 57 -14.88 2.93 -9.04
C GLN A 57 -15.56 2.34 -10.29
N LEU A 58 -15.09 1.19 -10.78
CA LEU A 58 -15.60 0.54 -11.98
C LEU A 58 -16.82 -0.35 -11.73
N ASN A 59 -17.23 -0.55 -10.47
CA ASN A 59 -18.40 -1.36 -10.14
C ASN A 59 -19.60 -0.44 -9.85
N PRO A 60 -20.45 -0.13 -10.85
CA PRO A 60 -21.62 0.75 -10.67
C PRO A 60 -22.59 0.25 -9.58
N GLY A 61 -22.56 -1.05 -9.25
CA GLY A 61 -23.33 -1.60 -8.14
C GLY A 61 -22.92 -1.06 -6.77
N GLN A 62 -21.68 -0.63 -6.56
CA GLN A 62 -21.27 -0.01 -5.29
C GLN A 62 -21.84 1.40 -5.12
N GLN A 63 -22.02 2.16 -6.20
CA GLN A 63 -22.68 3.47 -6.11
C GLN A 63 -24.14 3.33 -5.65
N LEU A 64 -24.86 2.36 -6.22
CA LEU A 64 -26.26 2.08 -5.84
C LEU A 64 -26.39 1.60 -4.39
N VAL A 65 -25.42 0.81 -3.89
CA VAL A 65 -25.39 0.36 -2.49
C VAL A 65 -25.07 1.52 -1.53
N ASP A 66 -24.12 2.38 -1.90
CA ASP A 66 -23.77 3.56 -1.10
C ASP A 66 -24.95 4.56 -1.06
N GLU A 67 -25.67 4.74 -2.18
CA GLU A 67 -26.88 5.56 -2.26
C GLU A 67 -28.03 4.98 -1.41
N ALA A 68 -28.28 3.67 -1.49
CA ALA A 68 -29.27 2.98 -0.65
C ALA A 68 -28.96 3.11 0.85
N LYS A 69 -27.69 3.01 1.25
CA LYS A 69 -27.27 3.24 2.64
C LYS A 69 -27.56 4.66 3.11
N GLN A 70 -27.33 5.66 2.26
CA GLN A 70 -27.62 7.05 2.59
C GLN A 70 -29.13 7.29 2.77
N ILE A 71 -29.95 6.74 1.88
CA ILE A 71 -31.42 6.83 1.97
C ILE A 71 -31.91 6.20 3.28
N LEU A 72 -31.40 5.01 3.63
CA LEU A 72 -31.76 4.33 4.88
C LEU A 72 -31.32 5.11 6.12
N ALA A 73 -30.13 5.71 6.11
CA ALA A 73 -29.65 6.53 7.22
C ALA A 73 -30.52 7.78 7.42
N GLN A 74 -30.92 8.45 6.34
CA GLN A 74 -31.84 9.59 6.40
C GLN A 74 -33.23 9.18 6.92
N ALA A 75 -33.73 8.03 6.48
CA ALA A 75 -35.01 7.51 6.94
C ALA A 75 -34.97 7.13 8.43
N ALA A 76 -33.84 6.60 8.93
CA ALA A 76 -33.64 6.29 10.34
C ALA A 76 -33.61 7.56 11.21
N VAL A 77 -32.93 8.63 10.76
CA VAL A 77 -32.89 9.92 11.46
C VAL A 77 -34.26 10.60 11.46
N LYS A 78 -35.04 10.48 10.38
CA LYS A 78 -36.38 11.09 10.29
C LYS A 78 -37.45 10.37 11.15
N LYS A 79 -37.18 9.15 11.59
CA LYS A 79 -38.13 8.32 12.36
C LYS A 79 -37.89 8.33 13.88
N GLY A 80 -36.75 8.84 14.36
CA GLY A 80 -36.47 9.08 15.79
C GLY A 80 -36.78 10.50 16.18
#